data_AF-A0A3D0KNH3-F1
#
_entry.id   AF-A0A3D0KNH3-F1
#
_cell.length_a   1.000
_cell.length_b   1.000
_cell.length_c   1.000
_cell.angle_alpha   90.00
_cell.angle_beta   90.00
_cell.angle_gamma   90.00
#
_symmetry.space_group_name_H-M   'P 1'
#
loop_
_entity.id
_entity.type
_entity.pdbx_description
1 polymer ?
#
loop_
_entity_poly.entity_id
_entity_poly.type
_entity_poly.pdbx_seq_one_letter_code
_entity_poly.pdbx_strand_id
1 'polypeptide(L)'
;MKKKLMVLIMAAIITASFTACSTGGSQSSASSSSAQSSDAETKVTNTNINDSSSKSESSGSSDEIFTSRDLEQTADTSNAKTYNLSDGENIKITEEGVYIIKGSAKNVTITVEAADDAKVQLVLDSASITNDSAPCIYVKNADKVFVTTADGSTNTLTVSGSFTADGDTNTDAVIFSKDDLVINGKGTLNISSSDNGVTSKDDLKITGGTINIECASDGLEVNDMLAIADGSITIKTSKDGVHADNSDDATQGSFYMKGGTLNVTAGDDGIHAITTVTIDGGTINASAAEGIEGTYIKINGGKITIEASDDGINAAQKSNNSTPTVEFNGGETAITMGQGDTDGVDSNGNIYINGGTISINAQSPFDYDGEAKKNGGTIIVNGTETDDITNQFGGMGGGMGGGMRGGQMRENIQGGMR
;
A
#
# COMPACT_ATOMS: atom_id res chain seq x y z
N MET A 1 42.11 -23.38 25.40
CA MET A 1 41.91 -21.93 25.27
C MET A 1 43.03 -21.38 24.41
N LYS A 2 42.73 -21.10 23.13
CA LYS A 2 43.73 -20.85 22.07
C LYS A 2 44.18 -19.39 22.06
N LYS A 3 45.41 -19.22 21.56
CA LYS A 3 46.33 -18.08 21.65
C LYS A 3 45.98 -16.90 20.71
N LYS A 4 46.40 -15.70 21.14
CA LYS A 4 47.03 -14.56 20.42
C LYS A 4 46.99 -14.55 18.88
N LEU A 5 46.68 -13.40 18.25
CA LEU A 5 47.65 -12.37 17.80
C LEU A 5 47.08 -11.48 16.66
N MET A 6 47.37 -10.18 16.76
CA MET A 6 47.40 -9.05 15.80
C MET A 6 47.07 -9.26 14.31
N VAL A 7 46.38 -8.27 13.73
CA VAL A 7 46.85 -7.56 12.51
C VAL A 7 46.58 -6.05 12.66
N LEU A 8 47.60 -5.28 12.29
CA LEU A 8 47.70 -3.82 12.28
C LEU A 8 47.91 -3.44 10.82
N ILE A 9 47.10 -2.55 10.23
CA ILE A 9 47.41 -1.92 8.93
C ILE A 9 47.19 -0.41 9.04
N MET A 10 48.21 0.27 8.54
CA MET A 10 48.52 1.69 8.61
C MET A 10 47.96 2.42 7.37
N ALA A 11 47.81 3.74 7.53
CA ALA A 11 47.20 4.72 6.63
C ALA A 11 47.75 4.81 5.19
N ALA A 12 46.91 5.37 4.29
CA ALA A 12 47.37 6.11 3.12
C ALA A 12 46.45 7.32 2.85
N ILE A 13 47.07 8.51 2.88
CA ILE A 13 46.51 9.82 2.51
C ILE A 13 46.70 9.99 1.00
N ILE A 14 45.65 10.39 0.27
CA ILE A 14 45.77 11.00 -1.06
C ILE A 14 44.81 12.18 -1.16
N THR A 15 45.38 13.38 -1.18
CA THR A 15 44.76 14.63 -1.62
C THR A 15 45.06 14.83 -3.11
N ALA A 16 44.04 15.11 -3.92
CA ALA A 16 44.21 15.60 -5.29
C ALA A 16 43.26 16.77 -5.55
N SER A 17 43.86 17.85 -6.02
CA SER A 17 43.31 19.19 -6.23
C SER A 17 42.49 19.26 -7.52
N PHE A 18 41.34 19.92 -7.48
CA PHE A 18 40.63 20.35 -8.69
C PHE A 18 41.11 21.74 -9.13
N THR A 19 41.49 21.85 -10.40
CA THR A 19 41.66 23.13 -11.11
C THR A 19 41.11 22.95 -12.50
N ALA A 20 39.96 23.57 -12.79
CA ALA A 20 39.41 23.67 -14.14
C ALA A 20 39.02 25.12 -14.39
N CYS A 21 39.84 25.83 -15.15
CA CYS A 21 39.51 27.07 -15.84
C CYS A 21 39.25 26.73 -17.31
N SER A 22 38.09 27.11 -17.84
CA SER A 22 37.98 27.51 -19.25
C SER A 22 36.69 28.30 -19.48
N THR A 23 36.87 29.60 -19.73
CA THR A 23 35.88 30.45 -20.41
C THR A 23 36.64 31.23 -21.48
N GLY A 24 36.16 31.15 -22.72
CA GLY A 24 36.69 31.90 -23.84
C GLY A 24 35.83 31.66 -25.08
N GLY A 25 34.92 32.58 -25.36
CA GLY A 25 34.07 32.55 -26.55
C GLY A 25 34.77 33.04 -27.80
N SER A 26 34.12 32.84 -28.95
CA SER A 26 34.08 33.80 -30.07
C SER A 26 33.03 33.39 -31.11
N GLN A 27 32.20 34.37 -31.48
CA GLN A 27 31.36 34.41 -32.67
C GLN A 27 32.22 34.36 -33.95
N SER A 28 31.67 33.84 -35.05
CA SER A 28 31.45 34.63 -36.27
C SER A 28 30.70 33.86 -37.35
N SER A 29 29.76 34.58 -37.95
CA SER A 29 28.88 34.22 -39.06
C SER A 29 29.62 34.20 -40.41
N ALA A 30 29.19 33.34 -41.33
CA ALA A 30 29.17 33.63 -42.77
C ALA A 30 28.23 32.68 -43.53
N SER A 31 27.39 33.28 -44.36
CA SER A 31 26.35 32.68 -45.20
C SER A 31 26.90 32.18 -46.55
N SER A 32 26.29 31.14 -47.15
CA SER A 32 25.66 31.18 -48.49
C SER A 32 25.46 29.80 -49.18
N SER A 33 24.32 29.72 -49.88
CA SER A 33 23.97 28.92 -51.08
C SER A 33 23.76 27.39 -51.01
N SER A 34 22.48 27.03 -51.02
CA SER A 34 21.77 26.11 -51.94
C SER A 34 22.46 24.82 -52.43
N ALA A 35 21.89 23.67 -52.04
CA ALA A 35 21.36 22.67 -52.98
C ALA A 35 20.49 21.65 -52.23
N GLN A 36 19.49 21.17 -52.94
CA GLN A 36 18.31 20.42 -52.50
C GLN A 36 18.56 18.91 -52.63
N SER A 37 18.26 18.11 -51.61
CA SER A 37 17.72 16.75 -51.78
C SER A 37 16.98 16.28 -50.53
N SER A 38 15.72 15.88 -50.75
CA SER A 38 14.94 14.83 -50.05
C SER A 38 15.48 14.28 -48.73
N ASP A 39 14.82 14.61 -47.63
CA ASP A 39 14.05 13.66 -46.80
C ASP A 39 13.42 14.44 -45.64
N ALA A 40 12.10 14.33 -45.46
CA ALA A 40 11.38 14.80 -44.28
C ALA A 40 10.08 13.98 -44.20
N GLU A 41 10.05 12.91 -43.42
CA GLU A 41 9.88 12.95 -41.96
C GLU A 41 8.45 13.39 -41.65
N THR A 42 7.57 12.39 -41.62
CA THR A 42 6.19 12.53 -41.18
C THR A 42 6.22 12.95 -39.72
N LYS A 43 5.90 14.22 -39.49
CA LYS A 43 5.60 14.82 -38.20
C LYS A 43 4.56 13.95 -37.47
N VAL A 44 5.04 13.11 -36.57
CA VAL A 44 4.21 12.43 -35.56
C VAL A 44 3.68 13.53 -34.65
N THR A 45 2.37 13.72 -34.66
CA THR A 45 1.69 14.55 -33.69
C THR A 45 1.65 13.81 -32.36
N ASN A 46 2.42 14.29 -31.39
CA ASN A 46 2.30 13.90 -29.99
C ASN A 46 0.84 14.05 -29.55
N THR A 47 0.22 12.94 -29.16
CA THR A 47 -1.06 12.93 -28.46
C THR A 47 -0.74 13.17 -26.99
N ASN A 48 -0.84 14.42 -26.55
CA ASN A 48 -0.57 14.81 -25.18
C ASN A 48 -1.51 14.08 -24.20
N ILE A 49 -0.96 13.26 -23.31
CA ILE A 49 -1.61 12.84 -22.06
C ILE A 49 -1.46 14.01 -21.06
N ASN A 50 -2.25 15.06 -21.24
CA ASN A 50 -2.26 16.21 -20.33
C ASN A 50 -2.91 15.79 -19.00
N ASP A 51 -2.09 15.62 -17.98
CA ASP A 51 -2.51 15.60 -16.58
C ASP A 51 -1.92 16.84 -15.91
N SER A 52 -2.76 17.65 -15.29
CA SER A 52 -2.33 18.86 -14.59
C SER A 52 -2.60 18.65 -13.11
N SER A 53 -1.57 18.31 -12.37
CA SER A 53 -1.60 18.35 -10.90
C SER A 53 -0.29 18.94 -10.39
N SER A 54 -0.31 20.23 -10.10
CA SER A 54 0.72 20.88 -9.29
C SER A 54 0.58 20.43 -7.84
N LYS A 55 1.59 19.72 -7.31
CA LYS A 55 1.72 19.42 -5.87
C LYS A 55 1.71 20.73 -5.08
N SER A 56 0.74 20.91 -4.19
CA SER A 56 0.76 21.89 -3.11
C SER A 56 0.29 21.19 -1.85
N GLU A 57 1.16 21.14 -0.84
CA GLU A 57 0.85 20.67 0.50
C GLU A 57 -0.32 21.47 1.10
N SER A 58 -1.47 20.81 1.33
CA SER A 58 -2.49 21.20 2.33
C SER A 58 -3.71 20.28 2.20
N SER A 59 -3.96 19.44 3.21
CA SER A 59 -5.24 18.76 3.50
C SER A 59 -6.04 18.33 2.24
N GLY A 60 -5.55 17.32 1.52
CA GLY A 60 -6.16 16.83 0.29
C GLY A 60 -7.63 16.45 0.52
N SER A 61 -8.51 17.07 -0.26
CA SER A 61 -9.87 16.57 -0.44
C SER A 61 -9.78 15.17 -1.08
N SER A 62 -10.68 14.26 -0.71
CA SER A 62 -10.80 12.91 -1.29
C SER A 62 -10.93 12.91 -2.83
N ASP A 63 -11.27 14.05 -3.43
CA ASP A 63 -11.35 14.26 -4.88
C ASP A 63 -9.98 14.45 -5.57
N GLU A 64 -8.90 14.72 -4.83
CA GLU A 64 -7.55 14.94 -5.41
C GLU A 64 -6.71 13.66 -5.54
N ILE A 65 -7.14 12.54 -4.92
CA ILE A 65 -6.38 11.28 -4.93
C ILE A 65 -6.37 10.61 -6.31
N PHE A 66 -7.46 10.73 -7.08
CA PHE A 66 -7.59 10.10 -8.40
C PHE A 66 -7.72 11.15 -9.49
N THR A 67 -6.86 11.08 -10.50
CA THR A 67 -7.01 11.94 -11.68
C THR A 67 -8.09 11.41 -12.61
N SER A 68 -8.56 12.25 -13.55
CA SER A 68 -9.54 11.81 -14.55
C SER A 68 -9.03 10.65 -15.41
N ARG A 69 -7.71 10.56 -15.63
CA ARG A 69 -7.07 9.49 -16.40
C ARG A 69 -6.98 8.19 -15.59
N ASP A 70 -6.71 8.27 -14.29
CA ASP A 70 -6.71 7.11 -13.39
C ASP A 70 -8.06 6.37 -13.46
N LEU A 71 -9.17 7.14 -13.48
CA LEU A 71 -10.54 6.62 -13.48
C LEU A 71 -11.03 6.09 -14.84
N GLU A 72 -10.29 6.30 -15.93
CA GLU A 72 -10.73 5.88 -17.27
C GLU A 72 -10.51 4.38 -17.49
N GLN A 73 -11.60 3.62 -17.54
CA GLN A 73 -11.60 2.15 -17.61
C GLN A 73 -11.34 1.56 -19.00
N THR A 74 -11.02 2.39 -19.99
CA THR A 74 -10.69 1.95 -21.35
C THR A 74 -9.48 2.71 -21.87
N ALA A 75 -8.78 2.11 -22.83
CA ALA A 75 -7.68 2.74 -23.54
C ALA A 75 -8.12 3.21 -24.93
N ASP A 76 -7.65 4.37 -25.38
CA ASP A 76 -7.68 4.71 -26.81
C ASP A 76 -6.59 3.89 -27.52
N THR A 77 -7.03 2.94 -28.35
CA THR A 77 -6.15 2.00 -29.04
C THR A 77 -5.84 2.40 -30.48
N SER A 78 -6.30 3.57 -30.94
CA SER A 78 -6.19 4.01 -32.34
C SER A 78 -4.74 4.06 -32.84
N ASN A 79 -3.80 4.39 -31.97
CA ASN A 79 -2.36 4.47 -32.26
C ASN A 79 -1.53 3.45 -31.47
N ALA A 80 -2.17 2.43 -30.91
CA ALA A 80 -1.49 1.50 -30.02
C ALA A 80 -0.56 0.55 -30.78
N LYS A 81 0.60 0.27 -30.20
CA LYS A 81 1.51 -0.77 -30.69
C LYS A 81 1.10 -2.11 -30.10
N THR A 82 0.93 -3.14 -30.95
CA THR A 82 0.55 -4.47 -30.49
C THR A 82 1.77 -5.39 -30.37
N TYR A 83 1.87 -6.10 -29.25
CA TYR A 83 2.80 -7.19 -29.01
C TYR A 83 2.04 -8.51 -28.85
N ASN A 84 2.43 -9.51 -29.64
CA ASN A 84 2.00 -10.90 -29.42
C ASN A 84 3.12 -11.60 -28.65
N LEU A 85 2.77 -12.17 -27.50
CA LEU A 85 3.71 -12.84 -26.61
C LEU A 85 4.25 -14.13 -27.26
N SER A 86 5.56 -14.35 -27.13
CA SER A 86 6.28 -15.55 -27.55
C SER A 86 7.24 -15.99 -26.45
N ASP A 87 7.41 -17.29 -26.24
CA ASP A 87 8.32 -17.83 -25.21
C ASP A 87 9.74 -17.27 -25.33
N GLY A 88 10.30 -16.78 -24.23
CA GLY A 88 11.68 -16.27 -24.16
C GLY A 88 11.91 -14.89 -24.79
N GLU A 89 10.89 -14.27 -25.37
CA GLU A 89 10.99 -12.96 -26.04
C GLU A 89 10.55 -11.83 -25.11
N ASN A 90 11.51 -11.28 -24.36
CA ASN A 90 11.27 -10.09 -23.54
C ASN A 90 10.83 -8.88 -24.38
N ILE A 91 9.94 -8.07 -23.83
CA ILE A 91 9.45 -6.84 -24.44
C ILE A 91 10.05 -5.66 -23.68
N LYS A 92 10.74 -4.75 -24.40
CA LYS A 92 11.21 -3.48 -23.83
C LYS A 92 10.38 -2.32 -24.41
N ILE A 93 9.83 -1.50 -23.52
CA ILE A 93 9.07 -0.28 -23.82
C ILE A 93 9.87 0.90 -23.30
N THR A 94 10.23 1.83 -24.18
CA THR A 94 11.13 2.96 -23.88
C THR A 94 10.53 4.32 -24.23
N GLU A 95 9.29 4.35 -24.69
CA GLU A 95 8.62 5.56 -25.15
C GLU A 95 7.23 5.65 -24.51
N GLU A 96 6.75 6.88 -24.36
CA GLU A 96 5.35 7.15 -24.01
C GLU A 96 4.41 6.52 -25.05
N GLY A 97 3.31 5.92 -24.61
CA GLY A 97 2.30 5.41 -25.53
C GLY A 97 1.42 4.29 -24.97
N VAL A 98 0.57 3.77 -25.86
CA VAL A 98 -0.36 2.67 -25.57
C VAL A 98 0.12 1.40 -26.25
N TYR A 99 0.21 0.32 -25.48
CA TYR A 99 0.77 -0.96 -25.90
C TYR A 99 -0.21 -2.08 -25.61
N ILE A 100 -0.71 -2.76 -26.64
CA ILE A 100 -1.62 -3.90 -26.48
C ILE A 100 -0.80 -5.17 -26.38
N ILE A 101 -0.98 -5.92 -25.30
CA ILE A 101 -0.28 -7.17 -25.00
C ILE A 101 -1.26 -8.34 -25.17
N LYS A 102 -0.91 -9.32 -26.01
CA LYS A 102 -1.80 -10.45 -26.36
C LYS A 102 -1.07 -11.78 -26.34
N GLY A 103 -1.82 -12.86 -26.15
CA GLY A 103 -1.34 -14.23 -26.32
C GLY A 103 -0.77 -14.80 -25.03
N SER A 104 0.00 -15.89 -25.14
CA SER A 104 0.55 -16.58 -23.97
C SER A 104 2.02 -16.90 -24.18
N ALA A 105 2.84 -16.67 -23.16
CA ALA A 105 4.27 -16.98 -23.21
C ALA A 105 4.85 -17.35 -21.85
N LYS A 106 5.98 -18.05 -21.90
CA LYS A 106 6.83 -18.37 -20.76
C LYS A 106 8.16 -17.63 -20.86
N ASN A 107 8.77 -17.33 -19.72
CA ASN A 107 10.08 -16.70 -19.64
C ASN A 107 10.12 -15.36 -20.39
N VAL A 108 9.10 -14.54 -20.20
CA VAL A 108 8.94 -13.21 -20.80
C VAL A 108 8.74 -12.19 -19.70
N THR A 109 9.51 -11.11 -19.73
CA THR A 109 9.27 -9.89 -18.96
C THR A 109 8.92 -8.75 -19.91
N ILE A 110 7.89 -7.98 -19.55
CA ILE A 110 7.59 -6.69 -20.15
C ILE A 110 8.27 -5.63 -19.28
N THR A 111 9.35 -5.04 -19.79
CA THR A 111 10.09 -3.99 -19.10
C THR A 111 9.69 -2.61 -19.62
N VAL A 112 9.26 -1.71 -18.73
CA VAL A 112 9.07 -0.29 -19.02
C VAL A 112 10.28 0.48 -18.48
N GLU A 113 10.98 1.17 -19.36
CA GLU A 113 12.16 1.99 -19.06
C GLU A 113 12.10 3.22 -19.99
N ALA A 114 11.14 4.10 -19.72
CA ALA A 114 10.78 5.24 -20.56
C ALA A 114 11.48 6.52 -20.08
N ALA A 115 11.01 7.71 -20.46
CA ALA A 115 11.47 8.95 -19.82
C ALA A 115 10.74 9.14 -18.48
N ASP A 116 11.35 9.85 -17.53
CA ASP A 116 10.77 10.06 -16.19
C ASP A 116 9.50 10.93 -16.20
N ASP A 117 9.20 11.60 -17.32
CA ASP A 117 7.95 12.34 -17.54
C ASP A 117 6.94 11.58 -18.44
N ALA A 118 7.28 10.35 -18.87
CA ALA A 118 6.47 9.58 -19.81
C ALA A 118 5.36 8.77 -19.12
N LYS A 119 4.18 8.76 -19.75
CA LYS A 119 3.04 7.94 -19.28
C LYS A 119 2.78 6.74 -20.18
N VAL A 120 2.99 5.54 -19.66
CA VAL A 120 2.89 4.30 -20.47
C VAL A 120 1.61 3.54 -20.11
N GLN A 121 0.84 3.12 -21.10
CA GLN A 121 -0.35 2.29 -20.89
C GLN A 121 -0.17 0.90 -21.52
N LEU A 122 -0.14 -0.13 -20.66
CA LEU A 122 -0.15 -1.54 -21.03
C LEU A 122 -1.60 -2.04 -21.03
N VAL A 123 -2.15 -2.32 -22.21
CA VAL A 123 -3.49 -2.90 -22.36
C VAL A 123 -3.36 -4.42 -22.45
N LEU A 124 -3.70 -5.13 -21.38
CA LEU A 124 -3.71 -6.58 -21.35
C LEU A 124 -5.00 -7.09 -22.00
N ASP A 125 -4.88 -7.72 -23.16
CA ASP A 125 -6.00 -8.29 -23.91
C ASP A 125 -5.79 -9.79 -24.12
N SER A 126 -6.20 -10.55 -23.12
CA SER A 126 -6.03 -12.00 -23.02
C SER A 126 -4.55 -12.40 -23.02
N ALA A 127 -3.75 -11.65 -22.26
CA ALA A 127 -2.33 -11.90 -22.05
C ALA A 127 -2.11 -12.91 -20.92
N SER A 128 -1.28 -13.93 -21.17
CA SER A 128 -0.84 -14.86 -20.13
C SER A 128 0.68 -15.00 -20.12
N ILE A 129 1.31 -14.72 -18.99
CA ILE A 129 2.76 -14.78 -18.83
C ILE A 129 3.09 -15.67 -17.64
N THR A 130 4.05 -16.58 -17.82
CA THR A 130 4.66 -17.33 -16.72
C THR A 130 6.16 -17.10 -16.70
N ASN A 131 6.71 -16.69 -15.57
CA ASN A 131 8.15 -16.61 -15.32
C ASN A 131 8.55 -17.49 -14.13
N ASP A 132 9.83 -17.80 -14.05
CA ASP A 132 10.39 -18.53 -12.91
C ASP A 132 11.17 -17.62 -11.94
N SER A 133 11.70 -16.49 -12.42
CA SER A 133 12.66 -15.71 -11.60
C SER A 133 12.64 -14.20 -11.83
N ALA A 134 11.68 -13.67 -12.59
CA ALA A 134 11.58 -12.26 -12.91
C ALA A 134 10.11 -11.81 -12.95
N PRO A 135 9.81 -10.54 -12.68
CA PRO A 135 8.45 -10.01 -12.83
C PRO A 135 7.92 -10.26 -14.25
N CYS A 136 6.61 -10.48 -14.37
CA CYS A 136 5.94 -10.48 -15.66
C CYS A 136 5.91 -9.07 -16.25
N ILE A 137 5.67 -8.07 -15.40
CA ILE A 137 5.75 -6.64 -15.73
C ILE A 137 6.75 -6.01 -14.76
N TYR A 138 7.76 -5.34 -15.31
CA TYR A 138 8.78 -4.64 -14.54
C TYR A 138 8.90 -3.19 -15.01
N VAL A 139 8.46 -2.24 -14.19
CA VAL A 139 8.62 -0.81 -14.46
C VAL A 139 9.88 -0.33 -13.74
N LYS A 140 10.88 0.05 -14.52
CA LYS A 140 12.16 0.58 -14.04
C LYS A 140 12.14 2.07 -13.80
N ASN A 141 11.52 2.80 -14.75
CA ASN A 141 11.32 4.23 -14.70
C ASN A 141 10.24 4.66 -15.72
N ALA A 142 9.32 5.51 -15.28
CA ALA A 142 8.32 6.29 -16.02
C ALA A 142 7.72 7.34 -15.07
N ASP A 143 6.93 8.30 -15.57
CA ASP A 143 6.11 9.15 -14.67
C ASP A 143 5.00 8.32 -14.03
N LYS A 144 4.33 7.51 -14.84
CA LYS A 144 3.22 6.65 -14.43
C LYS A 144 2.98 5.54 -15.44
N VAL A 145 2.69 4.33 -14.94
CA VAL A 145 2.29 3.19 -15.78
C VAL A 145 0.87 2.77 -15.48
N PHE A 146 0.08 2.60 -16.53
CA PHE A 146 -1.27 2.04 -16.46
C PHE A 146 -1.24 0.59 -16.92
N VAL A 147 -1.76 -0.33 -16.11
CA VAL A 147 -2.06 -1.71 -16.49
C VAL A 147 -3.57 -1.82 -16.63
N THR A 148 -4.04 -1.74 -17.88
CA THR A 148 -5.46 -1.75 -18.23
C THR A 148 -5.89 -3.12 -18.70
N THR A 149 -6.83 -3.75 -18.01
CA THR A 149 -7.45 -5.01 -18.45
C THR A 149 -8.54 -4.74 -19.49
N ALA A 150 -8.38 -5.27 -20.70
CA ALA A 150 -9.35 -5.08 -21.78
C ALA A 150 -10.71 -5.70 -21.44
N ASP A 151 -11.79 -5.10 -21.93
CA ASP A 151 -13.15 -5.57 -21.67
C ASP A 151 -13.37 -7.01 -22.14
N GLY A 152 -13.95 -7.85 -21.29
CA GLY A 152 -14.16 -9.28 -21.54
C GLY A 152 -12.89 -10.14 -21.59
N SER A 153 -11.70 -9.57 -21.37
CA SER A 153 -10.45 -10.33 -21.35
C SER A 153 -10.19 -10.99 -20.00
N THR A 154 -9.52 -12.14 -20.02
CA THR A 154 -8.91 -12.77 -18.83
C THR A 154 -7.41 -12.81 -19.03
N ASN A 155 -6.69 -12.15 -18.14
CA ASN A 155 -5.23 -12.05 -18.16
C ASN A 155 -4.66 -12.81 -16.97
N THR A 156 -3.56 -13.53 -17.15
CA THR A 156 -2.97 -14.38 -16.11
C THR A 156 -1.46 -14.21 -16.07
N LEU A 157 -0.95 -13.62 -14.99
CA LEU A 157 0.47 -13.40 -14.77
C LEU A 157 0.94 -14.29 -13.60
N THR A 158 2.03 -15.02 -13.78
CA THR A 158 2.50 -15.97 -12.78
C THR A 158 4.00 -15.95 -12.65
N VAL A 159 4.50 -15.92 -11.42
CA VAL A 159 5.91 -16.20 -11.12
C VAL A 159 5.98 -17.40 -10.18
N SER A 160 6.53 -18.52 -10.66
CA SER A 160 6.51 -19.82 -9.96
C SER A 160 7.75 -20.13 -9.13
N GLY A 161 8.83 -19.37 -9.30
CA GLY A 161 10.08 -19.56 -8.56
C GLY A 161 10.53 -18.29 -7.85
N SER A 162 11.76 -18.30 -7.35
CA SER A 162 12.32 -17.18 -6.60
C SER A 162 12.77 -16.07 -7.53
N PHE A 163 12.41 -14.84 -7.20
CA PHE A 163 12.83 -13.69 -7.95
C PHE A 163 14.35 -13.45 -7.86
N THR A 164 14.91 -12.90 -8.95
CA THR A 164 16.30 -12.47 -9.02
C THR A 164 16.35 -10.95 -9.06
N ALA A 165 16.98 -10.35 -8.05
CA ALA A 165 17.18 -8.90 -7.98
C ALA A 165 17.87 -8.34 -9.23
N ASP A 166 17.49 -7.11 -9.60
CA ASP A 166 18.13 -6.32 -10.65
C ASP A 166 19.01 -5.24 -10.04
N GLY A 167 20.29 -5.58 -9.86
CA GLY A 167 21.22 -4.73 -9.11
C GLY A 167 20.79 -4.62 -7.64
N ASP A 168 20.56 -3.39 -7.18
CA ASP A 168 20.09 -3.12 -5.82
C ASP A 168 18.55 -3.18 -5.69
N THR A 169 17.83 -3.36 -6.81
CA THR A 169 16.37 -3.47 -6.80
C THR A 169 15.96 -4.90 -6.47
N ASN A 170 15.34 -5.10 -5.30
CA ASN A 170 14.71 -6.37 -4.96
C ASN A 170 13.40 -6.50 -5.75
N THR A 171 13.45 -7.10 -6.94
CA THR A 171 12.23 -7.40 -7.69
C THR A 171 11.55 -8.58 -7.02
N ASP A 172 10.48 -8.39 -6.26
CA ASP A 172 9.83 -9.42 -5.42
C ASP A 172 8.34 -9.59 -5.74
N ALA A 173 7.89 -9.10 -6.89
CA ALA A 173 6.48 -9.17 -7.29
C ALA A 173 6.27 -9.54 -8.76
N VAL A 174 5.09 -10.09 -9.08
CA VAL A 174 4.69 -10.44 -10.45
C VAL A 174 4.56 -9.19 -11.31
N ILE A 175 4.00 -8.12 -10.74
CA ILE A 175 4.06 -6.76 -11.26
C ILE A 175 4.88 -5.96 -10.27
N PHE A 176 6.05 -5.51 -10.69
CA PHE A 176 6.93 -4.68 -9.87
C PHE A 176 7.10 -3.32 -10.54
N SER A 177 6.83 -2.25 -9.79
CA SER A 177 7.00 -0.88 -10.25
C SER A 177 7.90 -0.09 -9.32
N LYS A 178 8.85 0.65 -9.91
CA LYS A 178 9.63 1.64 -9.18
C LYS A 178 8.94 3.00 -9.08
N ASP A 179 7.94 3.26 -9.92
CA ASP A 179 7.18 4.51 -9.97
C ASP A 179 5.68 4.25 -9.88
N ASP A 180 4.86 5.31 -9.98
CA ASP A 180 3.40 5.25 -9.90
C ASP A 180 2.78 4.19 -10.82
N LEU A 181 1.93 3.35 -10.24
CA LEU A 181 1.20 2.29 -10.93
C LEU A 181 -0.31 2.50 -10.82
N VAL A 182 -1.02 2.34 -11.94
CA VAL A 182 -2.48 2.33 -11.96
C VAL A 182 -2.97 1.02 -12.58
N ILE A 183 -3.81 0.27 -11.86
CA ILE A 183 -4.52 -0.88 -12.40
C ILE A 183 -5.98 -0.52 -12.61
N ASN A 184 -6.45 -0.64 -13.84
CA ASN A 184 -7.81 -0.33 -14.22
C ASN A 184 -8.33 -1.26 -15.33
N GLY A 185 -9.51 -0.97 -15.83
CA GLY A 185 -10.10 -1.72 -16.93
C GLY A 185 -11.37 -2.47 -16.53
N LYS A 186 -11.84 -3.33 -17.44
CA LYS A 186 -13.08 -4.09 -17.27
C LYS A 186 -12.88 -5.60 -17.35
N GLY A 187 -11.65 -6.03 -17.62
CA GLY A 187 -11.29 -7.43 -17.70
C GLY A 187 -10.97 -8.03 -16.33
N THR A 188 -10.50 -9.28 -16.37
CA THR A 188 -9.96 -10.00 -15.22
C THR A 188 -8.44 -10.05 -15.28
N LEU A 189 -7.78 -9.84 -14.15
CA LEU A 189 -6.35 -10.03 -13.94
C LEU A 189 -6.14 -11.06 -12.82
N ASN A 190 -5.56 -12.20 -13.16
CA ASN A 190 -5.16 -13.23 -12.20
C ASN A 190 -3.65 -13.16 -11.99
N ILE A 191 -3.21 -13.10 -10.73
CA ILE A 191 -1.81 -13.03 -10.33
C ILE A 191 -1.53 -14.20 -9.39
N SER A 192 -0.44 -14.93 -9.66
CA SER A 192 0.06 -15.95 -8.75
C SER A 192 1.57 -15.82 -8.54
N SER A 193 2.00 -15.83 -7.28
CA SER A 193 3.39 -15.56 -6.89
C SER A 193 3.85 -16.46 -5.75
N SER A 194 5.14 -16.82 -5.70
CA SER A 194 5.75 -17.34 -4.48
C SER A 194 6.23 -16.25 -3.52
N ASP A 195 6.08 -14.98 -3.89
CA ASP A 195 6.46 -13.81 -3.10
C ASP A 195 5.32 -12.79 -3.14
N ASN A 196 5.55 -11.49 -3.36
CA ASN A 196 4.48 -10.49 -3.44
C ASN A 196 3.67 -10.62 -4.74
N GLY A 197 2.40 -10.18 -4.69
CA GLY A 197 1.55 -10.12 -5.89
C GLY A 197 1.91 -8.94 -6.78
N VAL A 198 1.72 -7.73 -6.23
CA VAL A 198 2.08 -6.45 -6.86
C VAL A 198 2.88 -5.62 -5.87
N THR A 199 4.00 -5.06 -6.31
CA THR A 199 4.79 -4.10 -5.55
C THR A 199 4.90 -2.80 -6.33
N SER A 200 4.60 -1.67 -5.69
CA SER A 200 4.91 -0.31 -6.19
C SER A 200 5.77 0.42 -5.18
N LYS A 201 6.89 1.00 -5.62
CA LYS A 201 7.77 1.79 -4.75
C LYS A 201 7.34 3.26 -4.60
N ASP A 202 6.32 3.68 -5.35
CA ASP A 202 5.58 4.94 -5.19
C ASP A 202 4.07 4.61 -4.99
N ASP A 203 3.13 5.36 -5.57
CA ASP A 203 1.69 5.10 -5.44
C ASP A 203 1.24 3.85 -6.22
N LEU A 204 0.22 3.17 -5.69
CA LEU A 204 -0.59 2.19 -6.41
C LEU A 204 -2.06 2.60 -6.37
N LYS A 205 -2.67 2.76 -7.54
CA LYS A 205 -4.10 3.07 -7.66
C LYS A 205 -4.85 1.95 -8.36
N ILE A 206 -5.93 1.47 -7.76
CA ILE A 206 -6.84 0.51 -8.38
C ILE A 206 -8.18 1.20 -8.61
N THR A 207 -8.59 1.33 -9.86
CA THR A 207 -9.80 2.08 -10.22
C THR A 207 -10.86 1.25 -10.93
N GLY A 208 -10.61 -0.04 -11.15
CA GLY A 208 -11.58 -0.98 -11.69
C GLY A 208 -10.98 -2.35 -12.01
N GLY A 209 -11.76 -3.16 -12.73
CA GLY A 209 -11.39 -4.53 -13.11
C GLY A 209 -11.76 -5.58 -12.05
N THR A 210 -11.59 -6.84 -12.42
CA THR A 210 -11.62 -7.98 -11.48
C THR A 210 -10.18 -8.46 -11.26
N ILE A 211 -9.68 -8.37 -10.03
CA ILE A 211 -8.27 -8.66 -9.71
C ILE A 211 -8.25 -9.80 -8.69
N ASN A 212 -7.59 -10.90 -9.04
CA ASN A 212 -7.42 -12.05 -8.17
C ASN A 212 -5.93 -12.29 -7.92
N ILE A 213 -5.50 -12.27 -6.66
CA ILE A 213 -4.11 -12.47 -6.25
C ILE A 213 -4.03 -13.67 -5.31
N GLU A 214 -3.16 -14.62 -5.64
CA GLU A 214 -2.80 -15.73 -4.76
C GLU A 214 -1.27 -15.78 -4.62
N CYS A 215 -0.78 -15.47 -3.43
CA CYS A 215 0.64 -15.29 -3.19
C CYS A 215 1.08 -15.81 -1.82
N ALA A 216 2.39 -15.87 -1.57
CA ALA A 216 2.91 -16.33 -0.28
C ALA A 216 3.37 -15.18 0.64
N SER A 217 3.76 -14.05 0.06
CA SER A 217 4.05 -12.80 0.76
C SER A 217 2.94 -11.79 0.46
N ASP A 218 3.19 -10.50 0.56
CA ASP A 218 2.16 -9.47 0.57
C ASP A 218 1.39 -9.39 -0.76
N GLY A 219 0.05 -9.28 -0.67
CA GLY A 219 -0.80 -9.24 -1.85
C GLY A 219 -0.54 -8.01 -2.71
N LEU A 220 -0.65 -6.85 -2.06
CA LEU A 220 -0.34 -5.53 -2.59
C LEU A 220 0.63 -4.85 -1.63
N GLU A 221 1.88 -4.68 -2.04
CA GLU A 221 2.90 -3.92 -1.32
C GLU A 221 3.05 -2.55 -1.98
N VAL A 222 3.01 -1.49 -1.18
CA VAL A 222 3.18 -0.12 -1.64
C VAL A 222 4.03 0.66 -0.65
N ASN A 223 4.88 1.55 -1.15
CA ASN A 223 5.61 2.45 -0.25
C ASN A 223 4.75 3.67 0.13
N ASP A 224 4.14 4.35 -0.84
CA ASP A 224 3.54 5.66 -0.60
C ASP A 224 2.05 5.58 -0.27
N MET A 225 1.20 5.34 -1.27
CA MET A 225 -0.24 5.18 -1.06
C MET A 225 -0.84 4.06 -1.91
N LEU A 226 -1.60 3.17 -1.28
CA LEU A 226 -2.57 2.33 -1.99
C LEU A 226 -3.93 3.01 -1.98
N ALA A 227 -4.47 3.33 -3.15
CA ALA A 227 -5.78 3.96 -3.29
C ALA A 227 -6.73 3.14 -4.18
N ILE A 228 -7.92 2.81 -3.65
CA ILE A 228 -8.96 2.04 -4.35
C ILE A 228 -10.19 2.92 -4.61
N ALA A 229 -10.48 3.17 -5.90
CA ALA A 229 -11.68 3.89 -6.33
C ALA A 229 -12.86 2.96 -6.61
N ASP A 230 -12.60 1.84 -7.26
CA ASP A 230 -13.57 0.82 -7.65
C ASP A 230 -12.83 -0.49 -8.03
N GLY A 231 -13.59 -1.53 -8.34
CA GLY A 231 -13.08 -2.85 -8.74
C GLY A 231 -13.56 -3.98 -7.84
N SER A 232 -13.31 -5.22 -8.27
CA SER A 232 -13.55 -6.43 -7.48
C SER A 232 -12.22 -7.13 -7.23
N ILE A 233 -11.64 -6.93 -6.05
CA ILE A 233 -10.30 -7.38 -5.68
C ILE A 233 -10.44 -8.56 -4.71
N THR A 234 -9.75 -9.66 -4.98
CA THR A 234 -9.67 -10.83 -4.10
C THR A 234 -8.22 -11.20 -3.90
N ILE A 235 -7.77 -11.24 -2.64
CA ILE A 235 -6.38 -11.52 -2.26
C ILE A 235 -6.38 -12.71 -1.31
N LYS A 236 -5.51 -13.68 -1.59
CA LYS A 236 -5.19 -14.80 -0.71
C LYS A 236 -3.69 -14.86 -0.50
N THR A 237 -3.26 -14.74 0.73
CA THR A 237 -1.85 -14.66 1.09
C THR A 237 -1.57 -15.32 2.44
N SER A 238 -0.30 -15.63 2.68
CA SER A 238 0.21 -16.06 3.99
C SER A 238 0.78 -14.92 4.84
N LYS A 239 0.89 -13.70 4.30
CA LYS A 239 1.23 -12.48 5.04
C LYS A 239 0.09 -11.47 4.93
N ASP A 240 0.36 -10.22 4.52
CA ASP A 240 -0.59 -9.13 4.50
C ASP A 240 -1.35 -9.09 3.18
N GLY A 241 -2.66 -8.89 3.23
CA GLY A 241 -3.44 -8.62 2.04
C GLY A 241 -2.98 -7.32 1.35
N VAL A 242 -2.83 -6.28 2.16
CA VAL A 242 -2.32 -4.96 1.78
C VAL A 242 -1.24 -4.58 2.77
N HIS A 243 -0.07 -4.20 2.29
CA HIS A 243 1.05 -3.69 3.07
C HIS A 243 1.50 -2.34 2.53
N ALA A 244 1.26 -1.27 3.29
CA ALA A 244 1.66 0.10 2.94
C ALA A 244 2.68 0.65 3.94
N ASP A 245 3.97 0.60 3.58
CA ASP A 245 5.10 1.04 4.40
C ASP A 245 6.23 1.60 3.53
N ASN A 246 6.73 2.77 3.90
CA ASN A 246 7.98 3.31 3.38
C ASN A 246 9.00 3.41 4.52
N SER A 247 9.95 2.47 4.54
CA SER A 247 10.99 2.43 5.56
C SER A 247 11.91 3.67 5.57
N ASP A 248 11.95 4.41 4.48
CA ASP A 248 12.78 5.62 4.32
C ASP A 248 12.01 6.92 4.63
N ASP A 249 10.67 6.89 4.62
CA ASP A 249 9.80 8.04 4.90
C ASP A 249 8.57 7.65 5.74
N ALA A 250 8.64 7.88 7.05
CA ALA A 250 7.55 7.61 7.99
C ALA A 250 6.30 8.50 7.80
N THR A 251 6.29 9.39 6.81
CA THR A 251 5.12 10.18 6.38
C THR A 251 4.32 9.53 5.26
N GLN A 252 4.85 8.46 4.67
CA GLN A 252 4.25 7.65 3.63
C GLN A 252 3.71 6.31 4.20
N GLY A 253 3.17 5.44 3.35
CA GLY A 253 2.58 4.18 3.76
C GLY A 253 1.14 4.37 4.23
N SER A 254 0.25 4.71 3.28
CA SER A 254 -1.16 4.97 3.56
C SER A 254 -2.10 4.11 2.69
N PHE A 255 -3.30 3.85 3.22
CA PHE A 255 -4.37 3.19 2.51
C PHE A 255 -5.60 4.09 2.40
N TYR A 256 -6.17 4.17 1.20
CA TYR A 256 -7.42 4.86 0.93
C TYR A 256 -8.39 4.02 0.10
N MET A 257 -9.66 3.96 0.50
CA MET A 257 -10.70 3.30 -0.29
C MET A 257 -12.00 4.12 -0.28
N LYS A 258 -12.53 4.42 -1.47
CA LYS A 258 -13.83 5.12 -1.63
C LYS A 258 -14.92 4.27 -2.27
N GLY A 259 -14.59 3.13 -2.85
CA GLY A 259 -15.52 2.29 -3.59
C GLY A 259 -14.94 0.92 -3.94
N GLY A 260 -15.70 0.11 -4.67
CA GLY A 260 -15.32 -1.26 -5.04
C GLY A 260 -15.51 -2.27 -3.92
N THR A 261 -14.97 -3.47 -4.15
CA THR A 261 -14.96 -4.59 -3.19
C THR A 261 -13.53 -5.11 -3.02
N LEU A 262 -13.10 -5.25 -1.77
CA LEU A 262 -11.83 -5.85 -1.38
C LEU A 262 -12.12 -7.06 -0.49
N ASN A 263 -11.77 -8.26 -0.96
CA ASN A 263 -11.86 -9.50 -0.20
C ASN A 263 -10.45 -10.00 0.10
N VAL A 264 -10.09 -10.10 1.37
CA VAL A 264 -8.77 -10.52 1.81
C VAL A 264 -8.88 -11.77 2.70
N THR A 265 -8.08 -12.77 2.38
CA THR A 265 -7.72 -13.85 3.31
C THR A 265 -6.21 -13.81 3.47
N ALA A 266 -5.77 -13.35 4.64
CA ALA A 266 -4.37 -13.09 4.97
C ALA A 266 -3.92 -13.99 6.12
N GLY A 267 -2.61 -14.22 6.21
CA GLY A 267 -2.02 -14.95 7.33
C GLY A 267 -1.59 -14.03 8.48
N ASP A 268 -1.32 -12.77 8.15
CA ASP A 268 -0.94 -11.71 9.10
C ASP A 268 -2.03 -10.62 9.05
N ASP A 269 -1.86 -9.52 8.33
CA ASP A 269 -2.87 -8.44 8.34
C ASP A 269 -3.80 -8.44 7.13
N GLY A 270 -5.08 -8.13 7.35
CA GLY A 270 -6.00 -7.86 6.26
C GLY A 270 -5.57 -6.62 5.47
N ILE A 271 -5.36 -5.52 6.20
CA ILE A 271 -4.84 -4.24 5.70
C ILE A 271 -3.86 -3.69 6.74
N HIS A 272 -2.60 -3.52 6.35
CA HIS A 272 -1.55 -2.87 7.14
C HIS A 272 -1.15 -1.56 6.46
N ALA A 273 -1.28 -0.43 7.16
CA ALA A 273 -0.73 0.85 6.68
C ALA A 273 -0.10 1.64 7.81
N ILE A 274 1.15 2.05 7.64
CA ILE A 274 1.93 2.70 8.71
C ILE A 274 1.30 4.01 9.18
N THR A 275 0.86 4.86 8.26
CA THR A 275 0.32 6.19 8.61
C THR A 275 -1.18 6.15 8.83
N THR A 276 -1.95 6.08 7.75
CA THR A 276 -3.40 6.23 7.78
C THR A 276 -4.10 5.17 6.97
N VAL A 277 -5.21 4.67 7.51
CA VAL A 277 -6.21 3.88 6.79
C VAL A 277 -7.47 4.73 6.70
N THR A 278 -7.88 5.14 5.51
CA THR A 278 -9.11 5.92 5.31
C THR A 278 -10.10 5.17 4.42
N ILE A 279 -11.29 4.90 4.94
CA ILE A 279 -12.37 4.19 4.24
C ILE A 279 -13.58 5.11 4.12
N ASP A 280 -13.76 5.70 2.94
CA ASP A 280 -14.90 6.56 2.59
C ASP A 280 -16.10 5.76 2.07
N GLY A 281 -15.87 4.54 1.57
CA GLY A 281 -16.91 3.71 0.97
C GLY A 281 -16.41 2.35 0.50
N GLY A 282 -17.27 1.65 -0.24
CA GLY A 282 -16.99 0.31 -0.76
C GLY A 282 -17.35 -0.83 0.22
N THR A 283 -16.94 -2.05 -0.14
CA THR A 283 -17.09 -3.25 0.69
C THR A 283 -15.73 -3.86 0.99
N ILE A 284 -15.44 -4.11 2.25
CA ILE A 284 -14.22 -4.80 2.69
C ILE A 284 -14.64 -6.05 3.45
N ASN A 285 -14.10 -7.21 3.06
CA ASN A 285 -14.20 -8.45 3.82
C ASN A 285 -12.78 -8.93 4.11
N ALA A 286 -12.37 -8.95 5.38
CA ALA A 286 -11.03 -9.37 5.79
C ALA A 286 -11.12 -10.56 6.75
N SER A 287 -10.36 -11.61 6.45
CA SER A 287 -10.08 -12.72 7.36
C SER A 287 -8.58 -12.86 7.53
N ALA A 288 -8.07 -12.62 8.74
CA ALA A 288 -6.65 -12.36 9.00
C ALA A 288 -6.29 -12.57 10.48
N ALA A 289 -5.01 -12.42 10.84
CA ALA A 289 -4.60 -12.29 12.24
C ALA A 289 -5.15 -10.98 12.80
N GLU A 290 -4.71 -9.84 12.25
CA GLU A 290 -5.38 -8.56 12.46
C GLU A 290 -6.20 -8.14 11.25
N GLY A 291 -7.38 -7.56 11.46
CA GLY A 291 -8.23 -7.14 10.35
C GLY A 291 -7.72 -5.90 9.63
N ILE A 292 -7.51 -4.81 10.37
CA ILE A 292 -7.02 -3.53 9.87
C ILE A 292 -6.04 -2.95 10.90
N GLU A 293 -4.79 -2.71 10.50
CA GLU A 293 -3.76 -2.08 11.31
C GLU A 293 -3.30 -0.74 10.72
N GLY A 294 -3.09 0.25 11.58
CA GLY A 294 -2.36 1.47 11.23
C GLY A 294 -2.26 2.48 12.35
N THR A 295 -1.58 3.62 12.15
CA THR A 295 -1.52 4.64 13.21
C THR A 295 -2.85 5.38 13.35
N TYR A 296 -3.45 5.83 12.25
CA TYR A 296 -4.73 6.53 12.27
C TYR A 296 -5.73 5.86 11.34
N ILE A 297 -6.76 5.24 11.91
CA ILE A 297 -7.78 4.50 11.17
C ILE A 297 -9.07 5.31 11.18
N LYS A 298 -9.55 5.67 9.99
CA LYS A 298 -10.73 6.51 9.78
C LYS A 298 -11.73 5.80 8.88
N ILE A 299 -12.89 5.47 9.45
CA ILE A 299 -13.99 4.82 8.73
C ILE A 299 -15.12 5.83 8.58
N ASN A 300 -15.19 6.47 7.42
CA ASN A 300 -16.24 7.44 7.08
C ASN A 300 -17.49 6.77 6.49
N GLY A 301 -17.34 5.59 5.90
CA GLY A 301 -18.44 4.87 5.27
C GLY A 301 -18.07 3.45 4.88
N GLY A 302 -18.89 2.87 4.00
CA GLY A 302 -18.70 1.51 3.48
C GLY A 302 -19.33 0.42 4.33
N LYS A 303 -19.13 -0.82 3.88
CA LYS A 303 -19.52 -2.04 4.57
C LYS A 303 -18.29 -2.88 4.83
N ILE A 304 -17.91 -3.03 6.09
CA ILE A 304 -16.67 -3.69 6.50
C ILE A 304 -17.06 -4.92 7.32
N THR A 305 -16.54 -6.08 6.95
CA THR A 305 -16.70 -7.35 7.69
C THR A 305 -15.32 -7.90 8.01
N ILE A 306 -15.03 -8.12 9.29
CA ILE A 306 -13.72 -8.59 9.77
C ILE A 306 -13.93 -9.88 10.57
N GLU A 307 -13.14 -10.89 10.23
CA GLU A 307 -12.95 -12.11 11.01
C GLU A 307 -11.47 -12.21 11.40
N ALA A 308 -11.13 -11.86 12.64
CA ALA A 308 -9.75 -11.73 13.10
C ALA A 308 -9.42 -12.73 14.22
N SER A 309 -8.18 -13.21 14.27
CA SER A 309 -7.70 -14.11 15.33
C SER A 309 -6.85 -13.43 16.40
N ASP A 310 -6.37 -12.22 16.14
CA ASP A 310 -5.72 -11.32 17.10
C ASP A 310 -6.62 -10.10 17.31
N ASP A 311 -6.40 -8.97 16.61
CA ASP A 311 -7.25 -7.78 16.74
C ASP A 311 -8.12 -7.51 15.51
N GLY A 312 -9.36 -7.08 15.73
CA GLY A 312 -10.25 -6.72 14.63
C GLY A 312 -9.76 -5.47 13.91
N ILE A 313 -9.52 -4.41 14.68
CA ILE A 313 -8.93 -3.15 14.23
C ILE A 313 -7.90 -2.73 15.27
N ASN A 314 -6.65 -2.56 14.86
CA ASN A 314 -5.55 -2.19 15.75
C ASN A 314 -4.97 -0.82 15.34
N ALA A 315 -5.11 0.17 16.23
CA ALA A 315 -4.41 1.42 16.11
C ALA A 315 -3.16 1.47 16.99
N ALA A 316 -1.99 1.30 16.37
CA ALA A 316 -0.69 1.29 17.05
C ALA A 316 0.26 2.40 16.57
N GLN A 317 1.22 2.78 17.41
CA GLN A 317 2.20 3.81 17.08
C GLN A 317 3.22 3.29 16.04
N LYS A 318 2.90 3.43 14.74
CA LYS A 318 3.80 3.07 13.62
C LYS A 318 4.43 4.31 12.96
N SER A 319 3.72 5.44 12.96
CA SER A 319 4.17 6.76 12.48
C SER A 319 4.09 7.82 13.57
N ASN A 320 5.06 8.73 13.62
CA ASN A 320 5.11 9.84 14.59
C ASN A 320 4.19 11.03 14.22
N ASN A 321 3.42 10.93 13.15
CA ASN A 321 2.60 12.04 12.62
C ASN A 321 1.26 12.21 13.34
N SER A 322 0.79 11.17 14.02
CA SER A 322 -0.49 11.17 14.72
C SER A 322 -0.42 10.31 15.97
N THR A 323 -1.26 10.63 16.95
CA THR A 323 -1.56 9.71 18.05
C THR A 323 -2.36 8.54 17.51
N PRO A 324 -2.12 7.29 17.97
CA PRO A 324 -2.89 6.15 17.53
C PRO A 324 -4.38 6.40 17.75
N THR A 325 -5.20 6.24 16.72
CA THR A 325 -6.63 6.58 16.81
C THR A 325 -7.46 5.72 15.87
N VAL A 326 -8.59 5.21 16.36
CA VAL A 326 -9.67 4.67 15.55
C VAL A 326 -10.86 5.62 15.58
N GLU A 327 -11.31 6.08 14.41
CA GLU A 327 -12.46 6.97 14.24
C GLU A 327 -13.52 6.36 13.32
N PHE A 328 -14.73 6.14 13.86
CA PHE A 328 -15.91 5.73 13.11
C PHE A 328 -16.84 6.92 12.90
N ASN A 329 -16.96 7.40 11.67
CA ASN A 329 -17.84 8.51 11.29
C ASN A 329 -19.12 8.04 10.56
N GLY A 330 -19.14 6.84 10.00
CA GLY A 330 -20.27 6.30 9.24
C GLY A 330 -20.08 4.84 8.82
N GLY A 331 -21.01 4.35 8.00
CA GLY A 331 -20.95 2.99 7.45
C GLY A 331 -21.45 1.89 8.39
N GLU A 332 -21.22 0.65 7.98
CA GLU A 332 -21.51 -0.58 8.72
C GLU A 332 -20.20 -1.36 8.91
N THR A 333 -19.77 -1.55 10.16
CA THR A 333 -18.61 -2.37 10.51
C THR A 333 -19.06 -3.55 11.35
N ALA A 334 -18.80 -4.76 10.90
CA ALA A 334 -19.04 -5.99 11.64
C ALA A 334 -17.72 -6.69 11.92
N ILE A 335 -17.43 -6.95 13.19
CA ILE A 335 -16.18 -7.56 13.65
C ILE A 335 -16.55 -8.83 14.42
N THR A 336 -15.95 -9.95 14.04
CA THR A 336 -16.06 -11.22 14.76
C THR A 336 -14.66 -11.66 15.16
N MET A 337 -14.43 -11.77 16.45
CA MET A 337 -13.14 -12.17 17.00
C MET A 337 -13.09 -13.67 17.23
N GLY A 338 -11.88 -14.21 17.10
CA GLY A 338 -11.51 -15.55 17.53
C GLY A 338 -11.64 -15.75 19.04
N GLN A 339 -10.96 -16.79 19.54
CA GLN A 339 -10.84 -17.02 20.99
C GLN A 339 -9.44 -16.63 21.40
N GLY A 340 -9.27 -15.97 22.54
CA GLY A 340 -7.96 -15.57 23.02
C GLY A 340 -7.99 -14.26 23.78
N ASP A 341 -6.81 -13.71 23.98
CA ASP A 341 -6.61 -12.31 24.33
C ASP A 341 -6.63 -11.57 22.99
N THR A 342 -7.77 -10.98 22.65
CA THR A 342 -8.10 -10.44 21.32
C THR A 342 -9.09 -9.31 21.49
N ASP A 343 -8.87 -8.19 20.83
CA ASP A 343 -9.74 -7.03 20.91
C ASP A 343 -10.54 -6.83 19.62
N GLY A 344 -11.82 -6.47 19.76
CA GLY A 344 -12.62 -6.06 18.62
C GLY A 344 -12.05 -4.79 17.96
N VAL A 345 -11.73 -3.79 18.79
CA VAL A 345 -11.04 -2.56 18.41
C VAL A 345 -10.01 -2.24 19.50
N ASP A 346 -8.73 -2.35 19.18
CA ASP A 346 -7.62 -1.89 20.02
C ASP A 346 -7.09 -0.53 19.54
N SER A 347 -6.75 0.33 20.48
CA SER A 347 -6.00 1.53 20.21
C SER A 347 -5.02 1.86 21.33
N ASN A 348 -3.74 1.94 20.99
CA ASN A 348 -2.71 2.55 21.85
C ASN A 348 -2.87 4.09 22.02
N GLY A 349 -4.05 4.62 21.71
CA GLY A 349 -4.46 6.00 21.88
C GLY A 349 -5.97 6.11 21.98
N ASN A 350 -6.65 6.70 20.98
CA ASN A 350 -8.05 7.11 21.13
C ASN A 350 -9.03 6.27 20.30
N ILE A 351 -10.27 6.15 20.81
CA ILE A 351 -11.39 5.61 20.07
C ILE A 351 -12.52 6.63 19.99
N TYR A 352 -12.94 6.98 18.77
CA TYR A 352 -14.03 7.92 18.54
C TYR A 352 -15.13 7.29 17.71
N ILE A 353 -16.34 7.26 18.25
CA ILE A 353 -17.54 6.77 17.56
C ILE A 353 -18.48 7.95 17.35
N ASN A 354 -18.40 8.55 16.15
CA ASN A 354 -19.15 9.71 15.73
C ASN A 354 -20.42 9.35 14.94
N GLY A 355 -20.42 8.19 14.26
CA GLY A 355 -21.54 7.72 13.45
C GLY A 355 -21.42 6.26 13.02
N GLY A 356 -22.34 5.80 12.17
CA GLY A 356 -22.36 4.43 11.65
C GLY A 356 -22.96 3.40 12.61
N THR A 357 -22.91 2.13 12.19
CA THR A 357 -23.25 0.96 13.01
C THR A 357 -22.03 0.07 13.16
N ILE A 358 -21.62 -0.21 14.40
CA ILE A 358 -20.49 -1.06 14.72
C ILE A 358 -21.02 -2.26 15.49
N SER A 359 -20.89 -3.45 14.92
CA SER A 359 -21.33 -4.71 15.51
C SER A 359 -20.11 -5.58 15.84
N ILE A 360 -19.82 -5.80 17.11
CA ILE A 360 -18.66 -6.55 17.58
C ILE A 360 -19.12 -7.80 18.31
N ASN A 361 -18.66 -8.96 17.85
CA ASN A 361 -18.79 -10.23 18.55
C ASN A 361 -17.41 -10.62 19.08
N ALA A 362 -17.15 -10.31 20.36
CA ALA A 362 -15.84 -10.45 20.98
C ALA A 362 -15.94 -10.64 22.50
N GLN A 363 -14.90 -11.22 23.09
CA GLN A 363 -14.74 -11.27 24.55
C GLN A 363 -14.31 -9.90 25.09
N SER A 364 -13.36 -9.26 24.40
CA SER A 364 -13.00 -7.86 24.60
C SER A 364 -13.41 -7.05 23.37
N PRO A 365 -14.47 -6.22 23.46
CA PRO A 365 -14.91 -5.43 22.31
C PRO A 365 -14.04 -4.20 22.03
N PHE A 366 -13.45 -3.61 23.07
CA PHE A 366 -12.67 -2.38 22.99
C PHE A 366 -11.52 -2.41 24.01
N ASP A 367 -10.31 -2.04 23.58
CA ASP A 367 -9.21 -1.62 24.44
C ASP A 367 -8.66 -0.27 23.94
N TYR A 368 -8.29 0.61 24.87
CA TYR A 368 -7.73 1.91 24.52
C TYR A 368 -6.89 2.56 25.64
N ASP A 369 -5.72 3.10 25.31
CA ASP A 369 -4.84 3.77 26.28
C ASP A 369 -5.21 5.24 26.58
N GLY A 370 -5.89 5.88 25.64
CA GLY A 370 -6.23 7.29 25.64
C GLY A 370 -7.70 7.56 25.94
N GLU A 371 -8.34 8.34 25.08
CA GLU A 371 -9.73 8.73 25.23
C GLU A 371 -10.66 7.90 24.35
N ALA A 372 -11.72 7.36 24.95
CA ALA A 372 -12.85 6.83 24.20
C ALA A 372 -14.08 7.75 24.31
N LYS A 373 -14.69 8.11 23.17
CA LYS A 373 -15.94 8.88 23.14
C LYS A 373 -16.93 8.32 22.13
N LYS A 374 -18.17 8.15 22.58
CA LYS A 374 -19.35 7.97 21.72
C LYS A 374 -20.06 9.30 21.54
N ASN A 375 -19.86 9.94 20.39
CA ASN A 375 -20.54 11.17 19.98
C ASN A 375 -21.81 10.90 19.15
N GLY A 376 -21.93 9.71 18.56
CA GLY A 376 -23.07 9.28 17.76
C GLY A 376 -23.02 7.78 17.46
N GLY A 377 -23.73 7.35 16.41
CA GLY A 377 -23.73 5.96 15.94
C GLY A 377 -24.40 4.94 16.88
N THR A 378 -24.42 3.69 16.41
CA THR A 378 -24.96 2.54 17.13
C THR A 378 -23.84 1.53 17.36
N ILE A 379 -23.69 1.07 18.60
CA ILE A 379 -22.72 0.03 18.98
C ILE A 379 -23.52 -1.19 19.41
N ILE A 380 -23.25 -2.34 18.81
CA ILE A 380 -23.85 -3.62 19.17
C ILE A 380 -22.72 -4.55 19.60
N VAL A 381 -22.70 -4.94 20.87
CA VAL A 381 -21.73 -5.91 21.41
C VAL A 381 -22.46 -7.20 21.73
N ASN A 382 -22.02 -8.31 21.14
CA ASN A 382 -22.56 -9.64 21.39
C ASN A 382 -24.10 -9.70 21.26
N GLY A 383 -24.63 -8.99 20.26
CA GLY A 383 -26.07 -8.90 19.97
C GLY A 383 -26.87 -7.93 20.84
N THR A 384 -26.23 -7.17 21.73
CA THR A 384 -26.88 -6.16 22.59
C THR A 384 -26.38 -4.77 22.25
N GLU A 385 -27.28 -3.83 22.03
CA GLU A 385 -26.94 -2.42 21.83
C GLU A 385 -26.43 -1.80 23.14
N THR A 386 -25.37 -0.98 23.06
CA THR A 386 -24.75 -0.30 24.20
C THR A 386 -24.32 1.12 23.84
N ASP A 387 -24.28 2.00 24.83
CA ASP A 387 -23.68 3.33 24.73
C ASP A 387 -22.27 3.39 25.32
N ASP A 388 -21.83 2.33 26.02
CA ASP A 388 -20.57 2.28 26.72
C ASP A 388 -19.44 1.72 25.84
N ILE A 389 -18.33 2.47 25.75
CA ILE A 389 -17.05 1.98 25.23
C ILE A 389 -16.21 1.60 26.45
N THR A 390 -16.29 0.33 26.86
CA THR A 390 -15.67 -0.13 28.12
C THR A 390 -14.28 -0.69 27.84
N ASN A 391 -13.24 -0.04 28.37
CA ASN A 391 -11.89 -0.59 28.43
C ASN A 391 -11.82 -1.78 29.43
N GLN A 392 -11.13 -2.87 29.08
CA GLN A 392 -11.00 -4.07 29.91
C GLN A 392 -10.16 -3.88 31.20
N PHE A 393 -9.23 -2.93 31.28
CA PHE A 393 -8.27 -2.80 32.39
C PHE A 393 -8.37 -1.53 33.24
N GLY A 394 -9.43 -0.71 33.10
CA GLY A 394 -9.69 0.45 33.96
C GLY A 394 -10.09 0.14 35.43
N GLY A 395 -10.15 -1.14 35.80
CA GLY A 395 -10.70 -1.63 37.07
C GLY A 395 -9.73 -1.79 38.25
N MET A 396 -8.59 -1.09 38.32
CA MET A 396 -7.74 -1.07 39.54
C MET A 396 -7.26 0.33 39.97
N GLY A 397 -8.03 1.38 39.64
CA GLY A 397 -7.92 2.71 40.26
C GLY A 397 -8.61 2.77 41.63
N GLY A 398 -8.10 2.01 42.61
CA GLY A 398 -8.59 2.06 44.00
C GLY A 398 -8.45 3.46 44.59
N GLY A 399 -9.59 4.09 44.88
CA GLY A 399 -9.68 5.48 45.31
C GLY A 399 -8.79 5.85 46.51
N MET A 400 -7.97 6.88 46.30
CA MET A 400 -7.50 7.74 47.39
C MET A 400 -8.71 8.53 47.92
N GLY A 401 -9.24 8.14 49.07
CA GLY A 401 -10.29 8.92 49.73
C GLY A 401 -10.75 8.32 51.05
N GLY A 402 -10.06 8.63 52.16
CA GLY A 402 -10.64 8.39 53.47
C GLY A 402 -9.71 8.49 54.69
N GLY A 403 -9.57 9.69 55.23
CA GLY A 403 -9.67 9.88 56.69
C GLY A 403 -8.37 9.86 57.52
N MET A 404 -7.86 11.06 57.77
CA MET A 404 -7.15 11.36 59.01
C MET A 404 -8.00 10.98 60.23
N ARG A 405 -7.47 10.17 61.15
CA ARG A 405 -7.77 10.27 62.59
C ARG A 405 -6.62 9.68 63.41
N GLY A 406 -5.98 10.56 64.17
CA GLY A 406 -4.92 10.21 65.11
C GLY A 406 -5.45 9.44 66.33
N GLY A 407 -4.54 8.70 66.95
CA GLY A 407 -4.74 8.04 68.23
C GLY A 407 -3.40 7.52 68.75
N GLN A 408 -2.96 8.07 69.87
CA GLN A 408 -1.67 7.87 70.52
C GLN A 408 -1.44 6.44 71.05
N MET A 409 -0.14 6.09 71.07
CA MET A 409 0.61 5.27 72.05
C MET A 409 -0.15 4.37 73.03
N ARG A 410 0.29 3.11 73.12
CA ARG A 410 0.66 2.45 74.39
C ARG A 410 1.54 1.22 74.17
N GLU A 411 2.73 1.24 74.76
CA GLU A 411 3.59 0.08 75.04
C GLU A 411 2.92 -0.87 76.05
N ASN A 412 3.14 -2.19 75.89
CA ASN A 412 3.61 -3.07 76.97
C ASN A 412 3.91 -4.50 76.47
N ILE A 413 5.20 -4.82 76.41
CA ILE A 413 5.97 -5.86 77.15
C ILE A 413 5.31 -7.24 77.47
N GLN A 414 6.17 -8.28 77.31
CA GLN A 414 6.15 -9.69 77.81
C GLN A 414 5.26 -10.67 77.02
N GLY A 415 5.72 -11.86 76.60
CA GLY A 415 6.89 -12.68 76.90
C GLY A 415 6.45 -14.15 76.90
N GLY A 416 7.20 -15.09 76.30
CA GLY A 416 6.87 -16.52 76.40
C GLY A 416 7.60 -17.44 75.42
N MET A 417 8.57 -18.17 75.97
CA MET A 417 9.41 -19.20 75.32
C MET A 417 8.61 -20.43 74.86
N ARG A 418 8.97 -21.01 73.71
CA ARG A 418 9.66 -22.31 73.59
C ARG A 418 10.12 -22.55 72.16
#